data_AF-A0A8H2VEB1-F1
#
_entry.id   AF-A0A8H2VEB1-F1
#
_cell.length_a   1.000
_cell.length_b   1.000
_cell.length_c   1.000
_cell.angle_alpha   90.00
_cell.angle_beta   90.00
_cell.angle_gamma   90.00
#
_symmetry.space_group_name_H-M   'P 1'
#
loop_
_entity.id
_entity.type
_entity.pdbx_description
1 polymer ?
#
loop_
_entity_poly.entity_id
_entity_poly.type
_entity_poly.pdbx_seq_one_letter_code
_entity_poly.pdbx_strand_id
1 'polypeptide(L)'
;MSDAVTIRTRKVISNPLLARKQFVIDVLHPNRANVSKDELREKLAEVYKAEKDAVSVFGFRTQYGGGKSTGFGLVYNSAADAKKFEPTYRLVRYGLAEKIEKASRQQRKQKKNRDKKVFGTGKRRAKKVARRNAD
;
A
#
# COMPACT_ATOMS: atom_id res chain seq x y z
N MET A 1 -5.91 -30.30 -11.02
CA MET A 1 -4.57 -30.24 -10.39
C MET A 1 -4.01 -28.85 -10.64
N SER A 2 -3.50 -28.17 -9.63
CA SER A 2 -2.94 -26.82 -9.81
C SER A 2 -1.67 -26.91 -10.65
N ASP A 3 -1.65 -26.30 -11.83
CA ASP A 3 -0.45 -26.19 -12.64
C ASP A 3 0.70 -25.55 -11.87
N ALA A 4 1.90 -26.13 -12.02
CA ALA A 4 3.08 -25.74 -11.26
C ALA A 4 3.48 -24.29 -11.58
N VAL A 5 3.37 -23.41 -10.59
CA VAL A 5 3.89 -22.03 -10.65
C VAL A 5 5.32 -22.01 -10.15
N THR A 6 6.27 -21.62 -11.00
CA THR A 6 7.68 -21.46 -10.60
C THR A 6 7.99 -20.00 -10.34
N ILE A 7 8.49 -19.69 -9.15
CA ILE A 7 8.88 -18.34 -8.75
C ILE A 7 10.41 -18.25 -8.74
N ARG A 8 10.96 -17.22 -9.38
CA ARG A 8 12.40 -16.93 -9.39
C ARG A 8 12.63 -15.50 -8.92
N THR A 9 13.52 -15.32 -7.94
CA THR A 9 13.96 -13.99 -7.50
C THR A 9 15.28 -13.62 -8.15
N ARG A 10 15.35 -12.45 -8.78
CA ARG A 10 16.55 -11.91 -9.44
C ARG A 10 16.91 -10.54 -8.90
N LYS A 11 18.15 -10.11 -9.09
CA LYS A 11 18.64 -8.79 -8.64
C LYS A 11 18.36 -8.54 -7.16
N VAL A 12 18.68 -9.52 -6.32
CA VAL A 12 18.46 -9.43 -4.87
C VAL A 12 19.45 -8.45 -4.27
N ILE A 13 18.94 -7.46 -3.55
CA ILE A 13 19.72 -6.48 -2.79
C ILE A 13 19.25 -6.54 -1.35
N SER A 14 20.18 -6.72 -0.42
CA SER A 14 19.92 -6.55 1.01
C SER A 14 20.01 -5.06 1.35
N ASN A 15 18.97 -4.49 1.95
CA ASN A 15 18.89 -3.08 2.30
C ASN A 15 18.65 -2.92 3.82
N PRO A 16 19.72 -2.80 4.62
CA PRO A 16 19.61 -2.61 6.07
C PRO A 16 18.92 -1.30 6.46
N LEU A 17 19.04 -0.24 5.65
CA LEU A 17 18.46 1.08 5.95
C LEU A 17 16.93 1.04 6.06
N LEU A 18 16.31 0.10 5.35
CA LEU A 18 14.86 -0.13 5.34
C LEU A 18 14.49 -1.50 5.90
N ALA A 19 15.42 -2.17 6.58
CA ALA A 19 15.25 -3.49 7.19
C ALA A 19 14.61 -4.53 6.24
N ARG A 20 15.06 -4.60 4.98
CA ARG A 20 14.43 -5.46 3.96
C ARG A 20 15.38 -6.00 2.91
N LYS A 21 14.99 -7.10 2.27
CA LYS A 21 15.53 -7.55 0.98
C LYS A 21 14.60 -7.09 -0.13
N GLN A 22 15.17 -6.56 -1.20
CA GLN A 22 14.42 -6.08 -2.37
C GLN A 22 14.91 -6.80 -3.63
N PHE A 23 13.98 -7.21 -4.49
CA PHE A 23 14.31 -8.04 -5.66
C PHE A 23 13.22 -7.98 -6.73
N VAL A 24 13.61 -8.37 -7.94
CA VAL A 24 12.68 -8.62 -9.05
C VAL A 24 12.14 -10.04 -8.92
N ILE A 25 10.84 -10.20 -9.13
CA ILE A 25 10.16 -11.50 -9.14
C ILE A 25 9.82 -11.84 -10.60
N ASP A 26 10.35 -12.96 -11.09
CA ASP A 26 9.91 -13.60 -12.32
C ASP A 26 9.02 -14.79 -11.94
N VAL A 27 7.77 -14.78 -12.41
CA VAL A 27 6.80 -15.85 -12.18
C VAL A 27 6.56 -16.57 -13.49
N LEU A 28 6.78 -17.88 -13.53
CA LEU A 28 6.46 -18.74 -14.67
C LEU A 28 5.17 -19.50 -14.38
N HIS A 29 4.21 -19.39 -15.30
CA HIS A 29 2.86 -19.93 -15.16
C HIS A 29 2.34 -20.39 -16.55
N PRO A 30 2.93 -21.44 -17.16
CA PRO A 30 2.70 -21.78 -18.57
C PRO A 30 1.24 -22.13 -18.92
N ASN A 31 0.56 -22.88 -18.06
CA ASN A 31 -0.82 -23.34 -18.29
C ASN A 31 -1.86 -22.50 -17.51
N ARG A 32 -1.42 -21.44 -16.82
CA ARG A 32 -2.27 -20.61 -15.96
C ARG A 32 -2.19 -19.17 -16.39
N ALA A 33 -3.35 -18.52 -16.54
CA ALA A 33 -3.42 -17.15 -17.03
C ALA A 33 -2.66 -16.14 -16.13
N ASN A 34 -2.94 -16.13 -14.82
CA ASN A 34 -2.30 -15.22 -13.87
C ASN A 34 -2.15 -15.88 -12.48
N VAL A 35 -1.23 -15.35 -11.68
CA VAL A 35 -0.97 -15.77 -10.30
C VAL A 35 -1.39 -14.64 -9.37
N SER A 36 -2.17 -14.96 -8.34
CA SER A 36 -2.62 -13.96 -7.39
C SER A 36 -1.44 -13.45 -6.56
N LYS A 37 -1.47 -12.16 -6.19
CA LYS A 37 -0.41 -11.59 -5.34
C LYS A 37 -0.39 -12.21 -3.95
N ASP A 38 -1.52 -12.70 -3.49
CA ASP A 38 -1.63 -13.30 -2.17
C ASP A 38 -0.92 -14.67 -2.13
N GLU A 39 -1.10 -15.48 -3.17
CA GLU A 39 -0.36 -16.74 -3.36
C GLU A 39 1.15 -16.50 -3.52
N LEU A 40 1.55 -15.42 -4.22
CA LEU A 40 2.96 -15.05 -4.34
C LEU A 40 3.56 -14.64 -2.99
N ARG A 41 2.80 -13.96 -2.12
CA ARG A 41 3.26 -13.59 -0.78
C ARG A 41 3.47 -14.83 0.09
N GLU A 42 2.57 -15.79 0.03
CA GLU A 42 2.68 -17.06 0.77
C GLU A 42 3.92 -17.85 0.37
N LYS A 43 4.12 -18.05 -0.94
CA LYS A 43 5.28 -18.79 -1.44
C LYS A 43 6.61 -18.08 -1.15
N LEU A 44 6.64 -16.74 -1.23
CA LEU A 44 7.83 -15.99 -0.88
C LEU A 44 8.10 -15.99 0.63
N ALA A 45 7.05 -15.97 1.45
CA ALA A 45 7.16 -16.10 2.90
C ALA A 45 7.83 -17.43 3.27
N GLU A 46 7.43 -18.54 2.64
CA GLU A 46 8.04 -19.85 2.83
C GLU A 46 9.53 -19.87 2.42
N VAL A 47 9.83 -19.41 1.19
CA VAL A 47 11.21 -19.40 0.65
C VAL A 47 12.16 -18.57 1.51
N TYR A 48 11.71 -17.41 1.98
CA TYR A 48 12.54 -16.48 2.75
C TYR A 48 12.42 -16.65 4.27
N LYS A 49 11.65 -17.64 4.75
CA LYS A 49 11.37 -17.88 6.18
C LYS A 49 10.89 -16.61 6.90
N ALA A 50 9.96 -15.91 6.25
CA ALA A 50 9.34 -14.71 6.78
C ALA A 50 7.83 -14.95 6.96
N GLU A 51 7.18 -14.10 7.75
CA GLU A 51 5.72 -14.08 7.83
C GLU A 51 5.12 -13.46 6.57
N LYS A 52 3.94 -13.91 6.14
CA LYS A 52 3.21 -13.35 4.98
C LYS A 52 3.02 -11.83 5.09
N ASP A 53 2.86 -11.33 6.31
CA ASP A 53 2.66 -9.90 6.61
C ASP A 53 3.93 -9.05 6.49
N ALA A 54 5.10 -9.69 6.51
CA ALA A 54 6.39 -9.06 6.23
C ALA A 54 6.75 -9.08 4.73
N VAL A 55 5.90 -9.66 3.86
CA VAL A 55 6.13 -9.75 2.42
C VAL A 55 5.19 -8.84 1.65
N SER A 56 5.77 -7.99 0.79
CA SER A 56 5.07 -7.03 -0.05
C SER A 56 5.49 -7.21 -1.52
N VAL A 57 4.51 -7.30 -2.42
CA VAL A 57 4.73 -7.57 -3.85
C VAL A 57 3.88 -6.64 -4.72
N PHE A 58 4.47 -6.07 -5.76
CA PHE A 58 3.82 -5.07 -6.62
C PHE A 58 4.42 -5.00 -8.02
N GLY A 59 3.78 -4.22 -8.91
CA GLY A 59 4.32 -3.94 -10.24
C GLY A 59 4.30 -5.11 -11.22
N PHE A 60 3.51 -6.16 -10.96
CA PHE A 60 3.42 -7.29 -11.88
C PHE A 60 2.82 -6.89 -13.23
N ARG A 61 3.53 -7.20 -14.30
CA ARG A 61 3.06 -7.15 -15.67
C ARG A 61 3.28 -8.52 -16.30
N THR A 62 2.21 -9.09 -16.85
CA THR A 62 2.28 -10.34 -17.61
C THR A 62 2.87 -10.05 -18.99
N GLN A 63 3.79 -10.91 -19.43
CA GLN A 63 4.39 -10.86 -20.75
C GLN A 63 3.32 -11.09 -21.82
N TYR A 64 3.50 -10.45 -22.99
CA TYR A 64 2.65 -10.72 -24.14
C TYR A 64 2.68 -12.22 -24.48
N GLY A 65 1.51 -12.81 -24.75
CA GLY A 65 1.36 -14.25 -24.96
C GLY A 65 1.24 -15.10 -23.69
N GLY A 66 1.35 -14.50 -22.49
CA GLY A 66 1.17 -15.21 -21.22
C GLY A 66 2.40 -16.01 -20.78
N GLY A 67 2.21 -16.95 -19.85
CA GLY A 67 3.25 -17.88 -19.39
C GLY A 67 4.32 -17.29 -18.46
N LYS A 68 4.53 -15.97 -18.47
CA LYS A 68 5.48 -15.27 -17.60
C LYS A 68 4.93 -13.94 -17.11
N SER A 69 5.17 -13.62 -15.84
CA SER A 69 4.94 -12.28 -15.27
C SER A 69 6.18 -11.78 -14.56
N THR A 70 6.47 -10.49 -14.68
CA THR A 70 7.58 -9.82 -14.00
C THR A 70 7.03 -8.78 -13.04
N GLY A 71 7.53 -8.76 -11.80
CA GLY A 71 7.13 -7.81 -10.76
C GLY A 71 8.27 -7.54 -9.78
N PHE A 72 7.95 -6.88 -8.68
CA PHE A 72 8.91 -6.51 -7.65
C PHE A 72 8.44 -7.01 -6.28
N GLY A 73 9.39 -7.49 -5.49
CA GLY A 73 9.17 -8.06 -4.17
C GLY A 73 10.02 -7.37 -3.12
N LEU A 74 9.44 -7.25 -1.93
CA LEU A 74 10.07 -6.76 -0.71
C LEU A 74 9.78 -7.78 0.40
N VAL A 75 10.83 -8.22 1.08
CA VAL A 75 10.73 -9.05 2.28
C VAL A 75 11.39 -8.28 3.41
N TYR A 76 10.59 -7.82 4.36
CA TYR A 76 11.07 -7.14 5.56
C TYR A 76 11.57 -8.14 6.60
N ASN A 77 12.43 -7.68 7.50
CA ASN A 77 12.92 -8.49 8.62
C ASN A 77 11.80 -8.81 9.63
N SER A 78 10.81 -7.92 9.78
CA SER A 78 9.65 -8.09 10.66
C SER A 78 8.38 -7.46 10.08
N ALA A 79 7.20 -7.89 10.56
CA ALA A 79 5.92 -7.27 10.22
C ALA A 79 5.80 -5.82 10.74
N ALA A 80 6.50 -5.49 11.84
CA ALA A 80 6.55 -4.13 12.38
C ALA A 80 7.31 -3.19 11.43
N ASP A 81 8.44 -3.64 10.88
CA ASP A 81 9.20 -2.87 9.88
C ASP A 81 8.39 -2.66 8.60
N ALA A 82 7.66 -3.70 8.16
CA ALA A 82 6.76 -3.59 7.02
C ALA A 82 5.69 -2.51 7.24
N LYS A 83 5.02 -2.50 8.40
CA LYS A 83 4.02 -1.47 8.75
C LYS A 83 4.61 -0.06 8.86
N LYS A 84 5.86 0.07 9.28
CA LYS A 84 6.55 1.36 9.42
C LYS A 84 6.97 1.96 8.07
N PHE A 85 7.52 1.13 7.17
CA PHE A 85 8.14 1.60 5.93
C PHE A 85 7.27 1.48 4.68
N GLU A 86 6.27 0.60 4.65
CA GLU A 86 5.38 0.51 3.49
C GLU A 86 4.42 1.70 3.42
N PRO A 87 4.15 2.20 2.20
CA PRO A 87 3.05 3.11 1.97
C PRO A 87 1.71 2.50 2.44
N THR A 88 0.90 3.32 3.11
CA THR A 88 -0.39 2.90 3.68
C THR A 88 -1.33 2.22 2.68
N TYR A 89 -1.34 2.65 1.41
CA TYR A 89 -2.19 2.04 0.38
C TYR A 89 -1.86 0.56 0.11
N ARG A 90 -0.62 0.12 0.35
CA ARG A 90 -0.22 -1.29 0.21
C ARG A 90 -0.62 -2.09 1.44
N LEU A 91 -0.45 -1.52 2.63
CA LEU A 91 -0.93 -2.12 3.88
C LEU A 91 -2.43 -2.39 3.84
N VAL A 92 -3.23 -1.44 3.34
CA VAL A 92 -4.68 -1.61 3.16
C VAL A 92 -5.01 -2.75 2.18
N ARG A 93 -4.24 -2.91 1.09
CA ARG A 93 -4.45 -4.02 0.13
C ARG A 93 -4.17 -5.40 0.74
N TYR A 94 -3.33 -5.45 1.78
CA TYR A 94 -2.99 -6.68 2.48
C TYR A 94 -3.81 -6.89 3.75
N GLY A 95 -4.74 -5.99 4.08
CA GLY A 95 -5.53 -6.06 5.31
C GLY A 95 -4.77 -5.69 6.59
N LEU A 96 -3.56 -5.11 6.48
CA LEU A 96 -2.70 -4.77 7.62
C LEU A 96 -2.98 -3.39 8.22
N ALA A 97 -3.80 -2.59 7.54
CA ALA A 97 -4.22 -1.26 7.97
C ALA A 97 -5.62 -0.97 7.43
N GLU A 98 -6.37 -0.14 8.15
CA GLU A 98 -7.67 0.34 7.70
C GLU A 98 -7.56 1.51 6.72
N LYS A 99 -8.52 1.59 5.81
CA LYS A 99 -8.62 2.72 4.89
C LYS A 99 -9.15 3.93 5.63
N ILE A 100 -8.36 5.01 5.65
CA ILE A 100 -8.78 6.26 6.28
C ILE A 100 -9.85 6.94 5.42
N GLU A 101 -11.06 7.05 5.95
CA GLU A 101 -12.15 7.80 5.32
C GLU A 101 -11.89 9.31 5.39
N LYS A 102 -11.95 9.97 4.23
CA LYS A 102 -11.65 11.41 4.10
C LYS A 102 -12.64 12.07 3.14
N ALA A 103 -13.07 13.28 3.51
CA ALA A 103 -13.84 14.14 2.63
C ALA A 103 -13.10 14.39 1.29
N SER A 104 -13.88 14.69 0.24
CA SER A 104 -13.36 14.88 -1.11
C SER A 104 -12.28 15.96 -1.15
N ARG A 105 -11.36 15.88 -2.12
CA ARG A 105 -10.28 16.86 -2.26
C ARG A 105 -10.82 18.29 -2.38
N GLN A 106 -11.95 18.46 -3.08
CA GLN A 106 -12.60 19.75 -3.25
C GLN A 106 -13.22 20.25 -1.94
N GLN A 107 -13.95 19.40 -1.20
CA GLN A 107 -14.55 19.76 0.09
C GLN A 107 -13.48 20.21 1.10
N ARG A 108 -12.34 19.51 1.17
CA ARG A 108 -11.21 19.90 2.04
C ARG A 108 -10.62 21.27 1.65
N LYS A 109 -10.50 21.55 0.35
CA LYS A 109 -10.02 22.85 -0.15
C LYS A 109 -11.02 23.99 0.14
N GLN A 110 -12.31 23.74 -0.04
CA GLN A 110 -13.37 24.70 0.28
C GLN A 110 -13.41 25.01 1.77
N LYS A 111 -13.34 23.98 2.64
CA LYS A 111 -13.21 24.16 4.09
C LYS A 111 -12.00 25.02 4.45
N LYS A 112 -10.80 24.67 3.94
CA LYS A 112 -9.58 25.46 4.12
C LYS A 112 -9.77 26.93 3.72
N ASN A 113 -10.37 27.20 2.56
CA ASN A 113 -10.57 28.56 2.07
C ASN A 113 -11.64 29.32 2.89
N ARG A 114 -12.63 28.62 3.47
CA ARG A 114 -13.62 29.20 4.39
C ARG A 114 -12.98 29.57 5.73
N ASP A 115 -12.15 28.67 6.27
CA ASP A 115 -11.45 28.86 7.54
C ASP A 115 -10.42 30.00 7.44
N LYS A 116 -9.73 30.13 6.29
CA LYS A 116 -8.83 31.26 6.00
C LYS A 116 -9.51 32.64 6.06
N LYS A 117 -10.83 32.74 5.90
CA LYS A 117 -11.59 34.01 6.00
C LYS A 117 -11.92 34.39 7.46
N VAL A 118 -11.52 33.58 8.43
CA VAL A 118 -11.77 33.80 9.86
C VAL A 118 -10.43 34.03 10.54
N PHE A 119 -10.27 35.18 11.20
CA PHE A 119 -9.13 35.43 12.06
C PHE A 119 -9.40 34.92 13.48
N GLY A 120 -8.45 34.18 14.06
CA GLY A 120 -8.58 33.55 15.38
C GLY A 120 -9.54 32.35 15.39
N THR A 121 -10.10 32.03 16.56
CA THR A 121 -10.87 30.79 16.81
C THR A 121 -12.29 30.79 16.23
N GLY A 122 -12.75 31.88 15.63
CA GLY A 122 -14.13 32.02 15.14
C GLY A 122 -15.21 32.17 16.23
N LYS A 123 -14.93 31.84 17.49
CA LYS A 123 -15.88 31.98 18.62
C LYS A 123 -16.42 33.41 18.78
N ARG A 124 -15.53 34.42 18.72
CA ARG A 124 -15.92 35.84 18.76
C ARG A 124 -16.83 36.23 17.60
N ARG A 125 -16.53 35.73 16.40
CA ARG A 125 -17.34 35.98 15.19
C ARG A 125 -18.71 35.34 15.32
N ALA A 126 -18.79 34.11 15.82
CA ALA A 126 -20.05 33.41 16.05
C ALA A 126 -20.94 34.16 17.06
N LYS A 127 -20.40 34.59 18.21
CA LYS A 127 -21.14 35.41 19.19
C LYS A 127 -21.64 36.72 18.59
N LYS A 128 -20.81 37.41 17.80
CA LYS A 128 -21.20 38.67 17.12
C LYS A 128 -22.34 38.44 16.12
N VAL A 129 -22.28 37.37 15.33
CA VAL A 129 -23.34 37.03 14.36
C VAL A 129 -24.65 36.66 15.07
N ALA A 130 -24.58 35.86 16.14
CA ALA A 130 -25.76 35.47 16.92
C ALA A 130 -26.47 36.69 17.52
N ARG A 131 -25.72 37.63 18.13
CA ARG A 131 -26.29 38.89 18.65
C ARG A 131 -27.02 39.68 17.57
N ARG A 132 -26.36 39.91 16.43
CA ARG A 132 -26.93 40.68 15.31
C ARG A 132 -28.22 40.08 14.73
N ASN A 133 -28.39 38.77 14.79
CA ASN A 133 -29.59 38.12 14.26
C ASN A 133 -30.78 38.19 15.24
N ALA A 134 -30.54 38.55 16.50
CA ALA A 134 -31.57 38.75 17.51
C ALA A 134 -31.98 40.23 17.64
N ASP A 135 -31.18 41.13 17.05
CA ASP A 135 -31.49 42.55 16.82
C ASP A 135 -32.30 42.69 15.52
#